data_AF-R2SZA7-F1
#
_entry.id   AF-R2SZA7-F1
#
_cell.length_a   1.000
_cell.length_b   1.000
_cell.length_c   1.000
_cell.angle_alpha   90.00
_cell.angle_beta   90.00
_cell.angle_gamma   90.00
#
_symmetry.space_group_name_H-M   'P 1'
#
loop_
_entity.id
_entity.type
_entity.pdbx_description
1 polymer ?
#
loop_
_entity_poly.entity_id
_entity_poly.type
_entity_poly.pdbx_seq_one_letter_code
_entity_poly.pdbx_strand_id
1 'polypeptide(L)' 'MTFNPKIETLIIEASHRKSPHFVANVINFQQFNQDDVKDTAQQLIDDGKIQATIHFHHNNLCTIDFIPQAI' A
#
# COMPACT_ATOMS: atom_id res chain seq x y z
N MET A 1 -16.95 3.64 3.13
CA MET A 1 -15.50 3.88 3.03
C MET A 1 -15.01 4.25 4.42
N THR A 2 -14.29 3.34 5.06
CA THR A 2 -13.79 3.54 6.44
C THR A 2 -12.32 3.91 6.33
N PHE A 3 -12.04 5.20 6.19
CA PHE A 3 -10.67 5.71 6.16
C PHE A 3 -10.00 5.45 7.53
N ASN A 4 -8.88 4.73 7.54
CA ASN A 4 -8.16 4.42 8.77
C ASN A 4 -6.80 5.14 8.79
N PRO A 5 -6.63 6.18 9.63
CA PRO A 5 -5.41 6.98 9.65
C PRO A 5 -4.17 6.17 10.07
N LYS A 6 -4.33 5.07 10.80
CA LYS A 6 -3.20 4.18 11.13
C LYS A 6 -2.72 3.41 9.91
N ILE A 7 -3.64 3.00 9.03
CA ILE A 7 -3.31 2.32 7.78
C ILE A 7 -2.61 3.29 6.83
N GLU A 8 -3.11 4.54 6.73
CA GLU A 8 -2.47 5.59 5.92
C GLU A 8 -1.00 5.77 6.32
N THR A 9 -0.72 6.01 7.61
CA THR A 9 0.65 6.22 8.08
C THR A 9 1.54 5.04 7.74
N LEU A 10 1.07 3.81 7.95
CA LEU A 10 1.87 2.61 7.67
C LEU A 10 2.14 2.41 6.18
N ILE A 11 1.17 2.71 5.30
CA ILE A 11 1.35 2.62 3.85
C ILE A 11 2.33 3.68 3.36
N ILE A 12 2.25 4.91 3.89
CA ILE A 12 3.19 5.99 3.56
C ILE A 12 4.59 5.68 4.08
N GLU A 13 4.72 5.25 5.35
CA GLU A 13 6.03 4.85 5.88
C GLU A 13 6.63 3.70 5.07
N ALA A 14 5.80 2.74 4.65
CA ALA A 14 6.21 1.65 3.79
C ALA A 14 6.69 2.09 2.40
N SER A 15 6.00 3.02 1.75
CA SER A 15 6.43 3.56 0.46
C SER A 15 7.70 4.39 0.56
N HIS A 16 7.94 5.04 1.71
CA HIS A 16 9.13 5.85 1.98
C HIS A 16 10.33 5.02 2.48
N ARG A 17 10.16 3.75 2.83
CA ARG A 17 11.30 2.89 3.16
C ARG A 17 12.22 2.82 1.94
N LYS A 18 13.48 3.21 2.13
CA LYS A 18 14.54 3.15 1.10
C LYS A 18 14.73 1.71 0.62
N SER A 19 13.94 1.28 -0.34
CA SER A 19 14.19 0.08 -1.12
C SER A 19 15.22 0.39 -2.21
N PRO A 20 16.03 -0.61 -2.64
CA PRO A 20 16.86 -0.45 -3.82
C PRO A 20 15.99 0.03 -4.98
N HIS A 21 16.49 1.02 -5.73
CA HIS A 21 15.86 1.41 -6.99
C HIS A 21 15.74 0.11 -7.81
N PHE A 22 14.58 -0.12 -8.45
CA PHE A 22 14.26 -1.34 -9.20
C PHE A 22 13.74 -2.57 -8.42
N VAL A 23 13.58 -2.50 -7.10
CA VAL A 23 12.93 -3.58 -6.34
C VAL A 23 11.54 -3.16 -5.90
N ALA A 24 10.53 -3.87 -6.40
CA ALA A 24 9.15 -3.72 -5.96
C ALA A 24 9.02 -4.24 -4.51
N ASN A 25 8.39 -3.45 -3.64
CA ASN A 25 8.22 -3.82 -2.24
C ASN A 25 6.78 -4.28 -2.00
N VAL A 26 6.63 -5.52 -1.56
CA VAL A 26 5.32 -6.16 -1.39
C VAL A 26 5.01 -6.27 0.10
N ILE A 27 3.98 -5.57 0.57
CA ILE A 27 3.61 -5.57 1.99
C ILE A 27 2.20 -6.13 2.20
N ASN A 28 2.12 -7.07 3.14
CA ASN A 28 0.90 -7.68 3.62
C ASN A 28 0.42 -6.99 4.90
N PHE A 29 -0.81 -6.47 4.91
CA PHE A 29 -1.39 -5.80 6.07
C PHE A 29 -2.38 -6.70 6.83
N GLN A 30 -1.97 -7.94 7.15
CA GLN A 30 -2.85 -8.97 7.75
C GLN A 30 -3.52 -8.58 9.07
N GLN A 31 -2.93 -7.64 9.81
CA GLN A 31 -3.44 -7.15 11.10
C GLN A 31 -4.60 -6.15 10.97
N PHE A 32 -4.95 -5.75 9.75
CA PHE A 32 -6.04 -4.80 9.47
C PHE A 32 -7.14 -5.46 8.64
N ASN A 33 -8.32 -4.83 8.61
CA ASN A 33 -9.34 -5.20 7.66
C ASN A 33 -8.86 -4.91 6.24
N GLN A 34 -8.95 -5.89 5.35
CA GLN A 34 -8.37 -5.85 4.02
C GLN A 34 -9.15 -4.89 3.10
N ASP A 35 -10.45 -4.71 3.35
CA ASP A 35 -11.26 -3.69 2.68
C ASP A 35 -10.82 -2.26 3.08
N ASP A 36 -10.48 -2.03 4.35
CA ASP A 36 -9.98 -0.73 4.80
C ASP A 36 -8.58 -0.44 4.25
N VAL A 37 -7.72 -1.47 4.15
CA VAL A 37 -6.40 -1.39 3.51
C VAL A 37 -6.53 -1.02 2.05
N LYS A 38 -7.45 -1.67 1.33
CA LYS A 38 -7.76 -1.37 -0.07
C LYS A 38 -8.20 0.07 -0.24
N ASP A 39 -9.25 0.48 0.48
CA ASP A 39 -9.84 1.82 0.33
C ASP A 39 -8.78 2.89 0.62
N THR A 40 -7.99 2.70 1.69
CA THR A 40 -6.93 3.65 2.07
C THR A 40 -5.80 3.67 1.04
N ALA A 41 -5.31 2.51 0.59
CA ALA A 41 -4.25 2.42 -0.41
C ALA A 41 -4.67 3.04 -1.74
N GLN A 42 -5.90 2.76 -2.18
CA GLN A 42 -6.45 3.29 -3.43
C GLN A 42 -6.54 4.81 -3.35
N GLN A 43 -7.04 5.34 -2.24
CA GLN A 43 -7.10 6.79 -2.02
C GLN A 43 -5.71 7.44 -2.07
N LEU A 44 -4.68 6.82 -1.49
CA LEU A 44 -3.31 7.36 -1.52
C LEU A 44 -2.69 7.33 -2.92
N ILE A 45 -3.05 6.35 -3.74
CA ILE A 45 -2.65 6.28 -5.15
C ILE A 45 -3.36 7.37 -5.96
N ASP A 46 -4.67 7.51 -5.77
CA ASP A 46 -5.50 8.51 -6.46
C ASP A 46 -5.09 9.94 -6.11
N ASP A 47 -4.72 10.19 -4.83
CA ASP A 47 -4.16 11.45 -4.34
C ASP A 47 -2.72 11.70 -4.84
N GLY A 48 -2.08 10.73 -5.49
CA GLY A 48 -0.70 10.82 -5.97
C GLY A 48 0.35 10.83 -4.86
N LYS A 49 -0.01 10.49 -3.62
CA LYS A 49 0.90 10.43 -2.47
C LYS A 49 1.85 9.24 -2.57
N ILE A 50 1.42 8.14 -3.20
CA ILE A 50 2.23 6.92 -3.42
C ILE A 50 2.06 6.42 -4.86
N GLN A 51 3.05 5.69 -5.35
CA GLN A 51 2.91 4.87 -6.56
C GLN A 51 2.98 3.40 -6.18
N ALA A 52 1.85 2.71 -6.26
CA ALA A 52 1.73 1.31 -5.91
C ALA A 52 0.63 0.63 -6.72
N THR A 53 0.69 -0.70 -6.80
CA THR A 53 -0.37 -1.55 -7.33
C THR A 53 -0.97 -2.37 -6.20
N ILE A 54 -2.30 -2.48 -6.15
CA ILE A 54 -3.01 -3.27 -5.14
C ILE A 54 -3.36 -4.63 -5.73
N HIS A 55 -3.00 -5.70 -5.02
CA HIS A 55 -3.29 -7.08 -5.41
C HIS A 55 -4.19 -7.75 -4.36
N PHE A 56 -5.20 -8.48 -4.84
CA PHE A 56 -6.08 -9.30 -4.01
C PHE A 56 -5.82 -10.77 -4.25
N HIS A 57 -5.60 -11.51 -3.17
CA HIS A 57 -5.45 -12.96 -3.21
C HIS A 57 -6.75 -13.65 -2.78
N HIS A 58 -6.93 -14.92 -3.18
CA HIS A 58 -8.11 -15.74 -2.84
C HIS A 58 -8.35 -15.90 -1.32
N ASN A 59 -7.37 -15.59 -0.47
CA ASN A 59 -7.49 -15.65 0.99
C ASN A 59 -7.95 -14.32 1.62
N ASN A 60 -8.58 -13.44 0.83
CA ASN A 60 -8.89 -12.04 1.18
C ASN A 60 -7.67 -11.18 1.53
N LEU A 61 -6.45 -11.68 1.34
CA LEU A 61 -5.23 -10.91 1.60
C LEU A 61 -5.09 -9.79 0.55
N CYS A 62 -5.06 -8.56 1.03
CA CYS A 62 -4.71 -7.37 0.28
C CYS A 62 -3.21 -7.12 0.41
N THR A 63 -2.57 -7.03 -0.74
CA THR A 63 -1.13 -6.83 -0.86
C THR A 63 -0.88 -5.55 -1.64
N ILE A 64 0.03 -4.72 -1.17
CA ILE A 64 0.42 -3.49 -1.85
C ILE A 64 1.82 -3.68 -2.40
N ASP A 65 1.96 -3.55 -3.72
CA ASP A 65 3.22 -3.59 -4.43
C ASP A 65 3.67 -2.18 -4.77
N PHE A 66 4.67 -1.66 -4.05
CA PHE A 66 5.19 -0.31 -4.26
C PHE A 66 6.13 -0.29 -5.47
N ILE A 67 5.80 0.57 -6.44
CA ILE A 67 6.58 0.71 -7.66
C ILE A 67 7.82 1.55 -7.34
N PRO A 68 9.04 1.07 -7.63
CA PRO A 68 10.25 1.86 -7.42
C PRO A 68 10.23 3.08 -8.32
N GLN A 69 10.24 4.28 -7.73
CA GLN A 69 10.42 5.52 -8.48
C GLN A 69 11.90 5.69 -8.83
N ALA A 70 12.19 5.75 -10.14
CA ALA A 70 13.48 6.24 -10.61
C ALA A 70 13.51 7.76 -10.36
N ILE A 71 14.40 8.21 -9.47
CA ILE A 71 14.71 9.63 -9.24
C ILE A 71 15.43 10.19 -10.46
#